data_AF-A0A412G459-F1
#
_entry.id   AF-A0A412G459-F1
#
_cell.length_a   1.000
_cell.length_b   1.000
_cell.length_c   1.000
_cell.angle_alpha   90.00
_cell.angle_beta   90.00
_cell.angle_gamma   90.00
#
_symmetry.space_group_name_H-M   'P 1'
#
loop_
_entity.id
_entity.type
_entity.pdbx_description
1 polymer ?
#
loop_
_entity_poly.entity_id
_entity_poly.type
_entity_poly.pdbx_seq_one_letter_code
_entity_poly.pdbx_strand_id
1 'polypeptide(L)'
;MEILSQYYVTQTDIQKLLQMSHKKAKKIYEMVSEMENQELGEFRAHDNKVALKKVLRCLKIDYNFLVRQCQLEEQKKEPSASLAATESSR
;
A
#
# COMPACT_ATOMS: atom_id res chain seq x y z
N MET A 1 -0.37 -8.77 5.60
CA MET A 1 -1.30 -8.05 4.68
C MET A 1 -2.57 -7.44 5.29
N GLU A 2 -2.60 -7.03 6.57
CA GLU A 2 -3.84 -6.54 7.22
C GLU A 2 -4.45 -5.25 6.59
N ILE A 3 -3.65 -4.50 5.83
CA ILE A 3 -4.09 -3.26 5.17
C ILE A 3 -4.94 -3.54 3.91
N LEU A 4 -4.69 -4.65 3.19
CA LEU A 4 -5.39 -4.96 1.93
C LEU A 4 -6.87 -5.31 2.14
N SER A 5 -7.24 -5.74 3.35
CA SER A 5 -8.63 -5.97 3.76
C SER A 5 -9.36 -4.70 4.20
N GLN A 6 -8.67 -3.56 4.30
CA GLN A 6 -9.27 -2.31 4.76
C GLN A 6 -9.97 -1.57 3.60
N TYR A 7 -11.17 -1.07 3.87
CA TYR A 7 -11.88 -0.21 2.92
C TYR A 7 -11.30 1.20 2.84
N TYR A 8 -10.83 1.72 3.98
CA TYR A 8 -10.30 3.06 4.14
C TYR A 8 -8.86 3.00 4.64
N VAL A 9 -7.98 3.76 3.99
CA VAL A 9 -6.55 3.76 4.24
C VAL A 9 -6.04 5.16 4.59
N THR A 10 -5.05 5.22 5.46
CA THR A 10 -4.33 6.45 5.78
C THR A 10 -3.22 6.73 4.75
N GLN A 11 -2.62 7.92 4.81
CA GLN A 11 -1.42 8.22 4.03
C GLN A 11 -0.28 7.22 4.28
N THR A 12 -0.07 6.81 5.53
CA THR A 12 0.96 5.84 5.91
C THR A 12 0.67 4.46 5.33
N ASP A 13 -0.59 4.06 5.27
CA ASP A 13 -1.02 2.80 4.65
C ASP A 13 -0.75 2.81 3.15
N ILE A 14 -1.08 3.92 2.46
CA ILE A 14 -0.75 4.13 1.03
C ILE A 14 0.76 4.01 0.80
N GLN A 15 1.56 4.63 1.66
CA GLN A 15 3.02 4.57 1.59
C GLN A 15 3.53 3.13 1.67
N LYS A 16 3.03 2.36 2.64
CA LYS A 16 3.41 0.95 2.87
C LYS A 16 2.94 0.05 1.74
N LEU A 17 1.67 0.16 1.33
CA LEU A 17 1.07 -0.66 0.28
C LEU A 17 1.76 -0.50 -1.06
N LEU A 18 2.04 0.74 -1.45
CA LEU A 18 2.62 1.06 -2.75
C LEU A 18 4.15 1.21 -2.72
N GLN A 19 4.77 0.91 -1.58
CA GLN A 19 6.21 0.96 -1.34
C GLN A 19 6.88 2.21 -1.92
N MET A 20 6.29 3.37 -1.61
CA MET A 20 6.73 4.64 -2.17
C MET A 20 7.23 5.61 -1.09
N SER A 21 7.83 6.71 -1.52
CA SER A 21 8.26 7.75 -0.59
C SER A 21 7.06 8.43 0.06
N HIS A 22 7.26 8.91 1.29
CA HIS A 22 6.27 9.69 2.03
C HIS A 22 5.70 10.85 1.20
N LYS A 23 6.55 11.57 0.46
CA LYS A 23 6.12 12.70 -0.40
C LYS A 23 5.17 12.27 -1.52
N LYS A 24 5.40 11.10 -2.13
CA LYS A 24 4.50 10.56 -3.17
C LYS A 24 3.18 10.10 -2.55
N ALA A 25 3.23 9.39 -1.42
CA ALA A 25 2.04 8.95 -0.70
C ALA A 25 1.16 10.13 -0.27
N LYS A 26 1.78 11.20 0.28
CA LYS A 26 1.10 12.44 0.64
C LYS A 26 0.37 13.06 -0.56
N LYS A 27 1.04 13.19 -1.71
CA LYS A 27 0.42 13.76 -2.92
C LYS A 27 -0.79 12.95 -3.40
N ILE A 28 -0.72 11.62 -3.33
CA ILE A 28 -1.84 10.74 -3.70
C ILE A 28 -2.98 10.87 -2.70
N TYR A 29 -2.66 10.86 -1.40
CA TYR A 29 -3.65 11.03 -0.33
C TYR A 29 -4.41 12.35 -0.48
N GLU A 30 -3.71 13.47 -0.64
CA GLU A 30 -4.31 14.80 -0.79
C GLU A 30 -5.24 14.87 -2.01
N MET A 31 -4.77 14.37 -3.15
CA MET A 31 -5.56 14.34 -4.38
C MET A 31 -6.85 13.51 -4.23
N VAL A 32 -6.78 12.32 -3.62
CA VAL A 32 -7.95 11.47 -3.41
C VAL A 32 -8.86 12.08 -2.34
N SER A 33 -8.31 12.68 -1.28
CA SER A 33 -9.07 13.37 -0.24
C SER A 33 -9.84 14.55 -0.81
N GLU A 34 -9.25 15.31 -1.73
CA GLU A 34 -9.91 16.42 -2.41
C GLU A 34 -11.05 15.92 -3.30
N MET A 35 -10.83 14.85 -4.07
CA MET A 35 -11.89 14.20 -4.86
C MET A 35 -13.03 13.69 -3.97
N GLU A 36 -12.73 13.08 -2.82
CA GLU A 36 -13.75 12.63 -1.87
C GLU A 36 -14.53 13.79 -1.26
N ASN A 37 -13.85 14.89 -0.90
CA ASN A 37 -14.51 16.10 -0.40
C ASN A 37 -15.41 16.72 -1.47
N GLN A 38 -15.02 16.72 -2.74
CA GLN A 38 -15.85 17.23 -3.83
C GLN A 38 -17.07 16.34 -4.11
N GLU A 39 -16.90 15.02 -4.05
CA GLU A 39 -17.99 14.06 -4.32
C GLU A 39 -18.96 13.89 -3.15
N LEU A 40 -18.46 13.92 -1.90
CA LEU A 40 -19.23 13.57 -0.70
C LEU A 40 -19.48 14.77 0.22
N GLY A 41 -18.62 15.79 0.21
CA GLY A 41 -18.73 16.95 1.10
C GLY A 41 -18.88 16.54 2.57
N GLU A 42 -19.99 16.95 3.17
CA GLU A 42 -20.35 16.69 4.57
C GLU A 42 -20.61 15.20 4.87
N PHE A 43 -20.86 14.37 3.84
CA PHE A 43 -21.09 12.94 3.98
C PHE A 43 -19.80 12.11 4.05
N ARG A 44 -18.64 12.77 4.17
CA ARG A 44 -17.36 12.07 4.29
C ARG A 44 -17.28 11.33 5.63
N ALA A 45 -17.03 10.03 5.57
CA ALA A 45 -17.03 9.16 6.75
C ALA A 45 -15.83 9.36 7.69
N HIS A 46 -14.66 9.77 7.15
CA HIS A 46 -13.41 9.86 7.90
C HIS A 46 -12.54 11.03 7.42
N ASP A 47 -12.11 11.89 8.36
CA ASP A 47 -11.29 13.07 8.03
C ASP A 47 -9.86 12.73 7.59
N ASN A 48 -9.30 11.64 8.16
CA ASN A 48 -7.89 11.26 7.99
C ASN A 48 -7.68 9.97 7.17
N LYS A 49 -8.73 9.52 6.46
CA LYS A 49 -8.67 8.33 5.61
C LYS A 49 -9.33 8.62 4.27
N VAL A 50 -8.94 7.81 3.28
CA VAL A 50 -9.54 7.81 1.95
C VAL A 50 -9.88 6.38 1.54
N ALA A 51 -10.87 6.19 0.68
CA ALA A 51 -11.23 4.86 0.22
C ALA A 51 -10.11 4.25 -0.65
N LEU A 52 -9.65 3.05 -0.30
CA LEU A 52 -8.60 2.34 -1.04
C LEU A 52 -8.96 2.18 -2.52
N LYS A 53 -10.24 1.91 -2.81
CA LYS A 53 -10.75 1.80 -4.18
C LYS A 53 -10.54 3.09 -5.00
N LYS A 54 -10.69 4.26 -4.39
CA LYS A 54 -10.47 5.55 -5.07
C LYS A 54 -8.97 5.82 -5.28
N VAL A 55 -8.13 5.45 -4.31
CA VAL A 55 -6.66 5.47 -4.48
C VAL A 55 -6.23 4.64 -5.68
N LEU A 56 -6.70 3.40 -5.77
CA LEU A 56 -6.39 2.50 -6.89
C LEU A 56 -6.91 3.03 -8.23
N ARG A 57 -8.14 3.55 -8.26
CA ARG A 57 -8.72 4.19 -9.44
C ARG A 57 -7.88 5.38 -9.90
N CYS A 58 -7.44 6.23 -8.97
CA CYS A 58 -6.66 7.42 -9.28
C CYS A 58 -5.30 7.05 -9.91
N LEU A 59 -4.69 5.96 -9.44
CA LEU A 59 -3.43 5.45 -9.98
C LEU A 59 -3.59 4.55 -11.21
N LYS A 60 -4.84 4.23 -11.59
CA LYS A 60 -5.17 3.24 -12.64
C LYS A 60 -4.52 1.87 -12.38
N ILE A 61 -4.47 1.47 -11.11
CA ILE A 61 -3.93 0.18 -10.67
C ILE A 61 -5.08 -0.76 -10.33
N ASP A 62 -5.00 -2.01 -10.81
CA ASP A 62 -5.96 -3.05 -10.44
C ASP A 62 -5.68 -3.60 -9.03
N TYR A 63 -6.74 -3.94 -8.29
CA TYR A 63 -6.60 -4.49 -6.94
C TYR A 63 -5.84 -5.82 -6.93
N ASN A 64 -6.11 -6.74 -7.87
CA ASN A 64 -5.40 -8.01 -7.93
C ASN A 64 -3.93 -7.82 -8.28
N PHE A 65 -3.61 -6.82 -9.11
CA PHE A 65 -2.23 -6.45 -9.37
C PHE A 65 -1.52 -6.01 -8.08
N LEU A 66 -2.15 -5.13 -7.29
CA LEU A 66 -1.59 -4.71 -6.00
C LEU A 66 -1.39 -5.90 -5.05
N VAL A 67 -2.38 -6.78 -4.93
CA VAL A 67 -2.28 -7.99 -4.07
C VAL A 67 -1.09 -8.85 -4.49
N ARG A 68 -0.94 -9.13 -5.79
CA ARG A 68 0.20 -9.92 -6.30
C ARG A 68 1.54 -9.24 -6.01
N GLN A 69 1.64 -7.92 -6.18
CA GLN A 69 2.86 -7.17 -5.84
C GLN A 69 3.19 -7.32 -4.35
N CYS A 70 2.21 -7.18 -3.46
CA CYS A 70 2.44 -7.39 -2.03
C CYS A 70 2.90 -8.82 -1.72
N GLN A 71 2.34 -9.83 -2.38
CA GLN A 71 2.71 -11.25 -2.17
C GLN A 71 4.15 -11.54 -2.62
N LEU A 72 4.57 -10.98 -3.75
CA LEU A 72 5.94 -11.13 -4.26
C LEU A 72 6.96 -10.48 -3.31
N GLU A 73 6.59 -9.36 -2.70
CA GLU A 73 7.46 -8.64 -1.77
C GLU A 73 7.57 -9.33 -0.40
N GLU A 74 6.51 -10.00 0.05
CA GLU A 74 6.58 -10.88 1.23
C GLU A 74 7.50 -12.08 0.97
N GLN A 75 7.45 -12.69 -0.22
CA GLN A 75 8.35 -13.79 -0.60
C GLN A 75 9.83 -13.37 -0.68
N LYS A 76 10.13 -12.14 -1.10
CA LYS A 76 11.50 -11.61 -1.12
C LYS A 76 12.08 -11.33 0.26
N LYS A 77 11.23 -11.17 1.29
CA LYS A 77 11.65 -10.92 2.67
C LYS A 77 11.96 -12.20 3.45
N GLU A 78 11.55 -13.36 2.98
CA GLU A 78 12.02 -14.61 3.56
C GLU A 78 13.50 -14.80 3.20
N PRO A 79 14.41 -14.90 4.18
CA PRO A 79 15.78 -15.28 3.87
C PRO A 79 15.71 -16.71 3.33
N SER A 80 16.31 -16.93 2.16
CA SER A 80 16.74 -18.26 1.75
C SER A 80 17.70 -18.79 2.82
N ALA A 81 17.16 -19.42 3.86
CA ALA A 81 17.88 -20.17 4.87
C ALA A 81 18.30 -21.50 4.24
N SER A 82 19.26 -21.44 3.33
CA SER A 82 19.91 -22.60 2.74
C SER A 82 21.21 -22.13 2.09
N LEU A 83 22.28 -22.09 2.89
CA LEU A 83 23.68 -22.42 2.58
C LEU A 83 24.60 -21.70 3.58
N ALA A 84 24.56 -22.14 4.83
CA ALA A 84 25.66 -21.98 5.77
C ALA A 84 25.88 -23.35 6.42
N ALA A 85 27.16 -23.76 6.52
CA ALA A 85 27.70 -25.10 6.83
C ALA A 85 27.80 -26.02 5.59
N THR A 86 28.98 -26.43 5.13
CA THR A 86 30.06 -27.04 5.93
C THR A 86 31.48 -26.59 5.57
N GLU A 87 32.24 -26.28 6.64
CA GLU A 87 33.62 -26.70 6.96
C GLU A 87 34.75 -26.35 5.97
N SER A 88 35.66 -25.42 6.33
CA SER A 88 36.77 -25.59 7.30
C SER A 88 37.93 -26.43 6.76
N SER A 89 39.03 -25.72 6.48
CA SER A 89 40.43 -26.12 6.63
C SER A 89 40.87 -27.51 6.16
N ARG A 90 41.70 -27.52 5.10
CA ARG A 90 43.03 -28.17 5.10
C ARG A 90 43.88 -27.68 3.94
#